data_AF-A0A926CKA0-F1
#
_entry.id   AF-A0A926CKA0-F1
#
_cell.length_a   1.000
_cell.length_b   1.000
_cell.length_c   1.000
_cell.angle_alpha   90.00
_cell.angle_beta   90.00
_cell.angle_gamma   90.00
#
_symmetry.space_group_name_H-M   'P 1'
#
loop_
_entity.id
_entity.type
_entity.pdbx_description
1 polymer ?
#
loop_
_entity_poly.entity_id
_entity_poly.type
_entity_poly.pdbx_seq_one_letter_code
_entity_poly.pdbx_strand_id
1 'polypeptide(L)'
;MMRDLSVFTLLAGLALSATVEPAGVPPAEAGPALTGMMQKEGTRVKDGSKTVMEIWFRTSIPAGEKSAEDNVTMTGIPQGSLMGIARFPERGSDRRGQAIKPGLYTMRLSFFPQNGDHQGVAPQRDFLVLSPLPDDKDPAATPAYESLMEMSRKASGT
;
A
#
# COMPACT_ATOMS: atom_id res chain seq x y z
N MET A 1 -34.29 0.88 51.28
CA MET A 1 -33.75 2.00 50.49
C MET A 1 -32.81 1.40 49.47
N MET A 2 -33.20 1.39 48.20
CA MET A 2 -32.42 0.84 47.07
C MET A 2 -31.10 1.59 46.93
N ARG A 3 -30.05 0.88 46.51
CA ARG A 3 -28.95 1.43 45.71
C ARG A 3 -28.37 0.31 44.86
N ASP A 4 -28.77 0.33 43.60
CA ASP A 4 -28.10 -0.30 42.47
C ASP A 4 -26.68 0.27 42.27
N LEU A 5 -25.98 -0.33 41.30
CA LEU A 5 -24.72 0.05 40.64
C LEU A 5 -23.43 -0.50 41.30
N SER A 6 -22.48 -1.13 40.60
CA SER A 6 -22.21 -1.17 39.16
C SER A 6 -21.35 -2.40 38.83
N VAL A 7 -21.67 -3.07 37.72
CA VAL A 7 -20.70 -3.90 37.00
C VAL A 7 -19.76 -2.95 36.27
N PHE A 8 -18.49 -2.90 36.66
CA PHE A 8 -17.43 -2.26 35.88
C PHE A 8 -16.87 -3.29 34.90
N THR A 9 -17.29 -3.23 33.63
CA THR A 9 -16.52 -3.79 32.53
C THR A 9 -16.04 -2.63 31.67
N LEU A 10 -14.85 -2.12 31.96
CA LEU A 10 -14.14 -1.22 31.05
C LEU A 10 -13.21 -2.08 30.19
N LEU A 11 -13.69 -2.52 29.03
CA LEU A 11 -12.84 -3.07 27.98
C LEU A 11 -12.75 -2.03 26.86
N ALA A 12 -11.92 -1.00 27.06
CA ALA A 12 -11.55 -0.09 25.99
C ALA A 12 -10.30 -0.63 25.28
N GLY A 13 -10.47 -1.73 24.54
CA GLY A 13 -9.56 -2.05 23.45
C GLY A 13 -10.15 -1.43 22.19
N LEU A 14 -9.44 -0.49 21.54
CA LEU A 14 -9.71 -0.25 20.13
C LEU A 14 -9.40 -1.57 19.41
N ALA A 15 -10.44 -2.37 19.15
CA ALA A 15 -10.33 -3.42 18.18
C ALA A 15 -10.00 -2.74 16.85
N LEU A 16 -8.84 -3.05 16.29
CA LEU A 16 -8.69 -2.96 14.84
C LEU A 16 -9.80 -3.86 14.26
N SER A 17 -10.90 -3.27 13.81
CA SER A 17 -12.03 -4.00 13.19
C SER A 17 -11.67 -4.58 11.82
N ALA A 18 -10.44 -4.34 11.36
CA ALA A 18 -9.98 -4.79 10.08
C ALA A 18 -9.75 -6.31 10.08
N THR A 19 -10.48 -7.03 9.23
CA THR A 19 -10.26 -8.46 8.98
C THR A 19 -9.62 -8.66 7.61
N VAL A 20 -8.96 -9.80 7.42
CA VAL A 20 -8.38 -10.19 6.13
C VAL A 20 -8.96 -11.50 5.65
N GLU A 21 -9.27 -11.60 4.36
CA GLU A 21 -9.74 -12.82 3.71
C GLU A 21 -9.07 -12.96 2.32
N PRO A 22 -9.11 -14.14 1.67
CA PRO A 22 -8.57 -14.28 0.34
C PRO A 22 -9.30 -13.41 -0.69
N ALA A 23 -8.55 -12.71 -1.55
CA ALA A 23 -9.11 -11.85 -2.60
C ALA A 23 -9.35 -12.59 -3.92
N GLY A 24 -8.83 -13.81 -4.09
CA GLY A 24 -8.81 -14.50 -5.37
C GLY A 24 -7.62 -14.08 -6.24
N VAL A 25 -7.73 -14.39 -7.53
CA VAL A 25 -6.72 -14.04 -8.55
C VAL A 25 -6.64 -12.53 -8.80
N PRO A 26 -5.47 -12.03 -9.25
CA PRO A 26 -5.30 -10.64 -9.66
C PRO A 26 -6.37 -10.19 -10.68
N PRO A 27 -6.91 -8.96 -10.59
CA PRO A 27 -7.92 -8.46 -11.52
C PRO A 27 -7.38 -8.41 -12.96
N ALA A 28 -8.11 -9.01 -13.90
CA ALA A 28 -7.69 -9.09 -15.30
C ALA A 28 -7.54 -7.72 -15.97
N GLU A 29 -8.22 -6.69 -15.43
CA GLU A 29 -8.13 -5.28 -15.85
C GLU A 29 -6.70 -4.72 -15.70
N ALA A 30 -5.85 -5.32 -14.85
CA ALA A 30 -4.42 -4.98 -14.74
C ALA A 30 -3.61 -5.42 -15.98
N GLY A 31 -4.15 -6.30 -16.81
CA GLY A 31 -3.48 -6.81 -18.01
C GLY A 31 -2.45 -7.91 -17.72
N PRO A 32 -2.17 -8.76 -18.71
CA PRO A 32 -1.39 -10.00 -18.52
C PRO A 32 0.06 -9.76 -18.07
N ALA A 33 0.67 -8.64 -18.46
CA ALA A 33 2.03 -8.29 -18.06
C ALA A 33 2.15 -8.08 -16.54
N LEU A 34 1.15 -7.45 -15.91
CA LEU A 34 1.10 -7.25 -14.46
C LEU A 34 0.58 -8.52 -13.76
N THR A 35 -0.56 -9.07 -14.20
CA THR A 35 -1.17 -10.23 -13.51
C THR A 35 -0.28 -11.47 -13.53
N GLY A 36 0.49 -11.68 -14.61
CA GLY A 36 1.45 -12.79 -14.73
C GLY A 36 2.62 -12.73 -13.74
N MET A 37 2.89 -11.57 -13.14
CA MET A 37 3.96 -11.39 -12.14
C MET A 37 3.45 -11.49 -10.69
N MET A 38 2.14 -11.48 -10.48
CA MET A 38 1.52 -11.47 -9.15
C MET A 38 1.30 -12.88 -8.59
N GLN A 39 1.18 -12.97 -7.27
CA GLN A 39 0.66 -14.14 -6.59
C GLN A 39 -0.76 -14.44 -7.07
N LYS A 40 -1.10 -15.73 -7.18
CA LYS A 40 -2.41 -16.19 -7.65
C LYS A 40 -3.54 -15.96 -6.64
N GLU A 41 -3.19 -15.71 -5.38
CA GLU A 41 -4.15 -15.42 -4.31
C GLU A 41 -3.74 -14.11 -3.66
N GLY A 42 -4.64 -13.13 -3.69
CA GLY A 42 -4.44 -11.84 -3.01
C GLY A 42 -5.02 -11.83 -1.61
N THR A 43 -4.81 -10.71 -0.92
CA THR A 43 -5.41 -10.43 0.39
C THR A 43 -6.45 -9.33 0.25
N ARG A 44 -7.68 -9.60 0.70
CA ARG A 44 -8.74 -8.62 0.83
C ARG A 44 -8.79 -8.14 2.27
N VAL A 45 -8.68 -6.83 2.47
CA VAL A 45 -8.82 -6.16 3.75
C VAL A 45 -10.24 -5.62 3.87
N LYS A 46 -10.92 -5.94 4.97
CA LYS A 46 -12.29 -5.50 5.26
C LYS A 46 -12.35 -4.72 6.55
N ASP A 47 -13.23 -3.75 6.61
CA ASP A 47 -13.66 -3.10 7.86
C ASP A 47 -15.14 -3.44 8.06
N GLY A 48 -15.41 -4.34 9.00
CA GLY A 48 -16.72 -4.99 9.10
C GLY A 48 -17.09 -5.73 7.81
N SER A 49 -18.22 -5.36 7.20
CA SER A 49 -18.68 -5.95 5.93
C SER A 49 -18.08 -5.29 4.68
N LYS A 50 -17.44 -4.13 4.82
CA LYS A 50 -16.95 -3.33 3.70
C LYS A 50 -15.55 -3.77 3.30
N THR A 51 -15.33 -4.05 2.02
CA THR A 51 -13.98 -4.19 1.47
C THR A 51 -13.31 -2.83 1.38
N VAL A 52 -12.17 -2.68 2.04
CA VAL A 52 -11.37 -1.43 2.06
C VAL A 52 -10.35 -1.43 0.93
N MET A 53 -9.65 -2.55 0.76
CA MET A 53 -8.70 -2.75 -0.33
C MET A 53 -8.45 -4.23 -0.59
N GLU A 54 -7.94 -4.54 -1.76
CA GLU A 54 -7.41 -5.86 -2.12
C GLU A 54 -5.96 -5.68 -2.60
N ILE A 55 -5.07 -6.60 -2.26
CA ILE A 55 -3.63 -6.50 -2.54
C ILE A 55 -3.12 -7.82 -3.11
N TRP A 56 -2.32 -7.74 -4.16
CA TRP A 56 -1.56 -8.85 -4.73
C TRP A 56 -0.09 -8.46 -4.82
N PHE A 57 0.77 -9.19 -4.13
CA PHE A 57 2.22 -9.00 -4.24
C PHE A 57 2.77 -9.78 -5.41
N ARG A 58 3.95 -9.37 -5.88
CA ARG A 58 4.70 -10.17 -6.86
C ARG A 58 5.05 -11.55 -6.33
N THR A 59 5.08 -12.52 -7.23
CA THR A 59 5.54 -13.89 -6.92
C THR A 59 7.04 -13.95 -6.63
N SER A 60 7.84 -13.08 -7.25
CA SER A 60 9.28 -12.95 -7.02
C SER A 60 9.65 -11.54 -6.59
N ILE A 61 10.52 -11.45 -5.59
CA ILE A 61 11.07 -10.17 -5.11
C ILE A 61 12.06 -9.67 -6.17
N PRO A 62 11.88 -8.45 -6.74
CA PRO A 62 12.89 -7.84 -7.60
C PRO A 62 14.21 -7.68 -6.86
N ALA A 63 15.31 -8.00 -7.53
CA ALA A 63 16.66 -7.85 -7.01
C ALA A 63 17.47 -6.96 -7.95
N GLY A 64 18.34 -6.14 -7.37
CA GLY A 64 19.29 -5.32 -8.12
C GLY A 64 20.49 -4.97 -7.25
N GLU A 65 21.21 -3.92 -7.66
CA GLU A 65 22.34 -3.42 -6.89
C GLU A 65 21.89 -2.96 -5.50
N LYS A 66 22.78 -3.14 -4.51
CA LYS A 66 22.50 -2.66 -3.16
C LYS A 66 22.43 -1.14 -3.16
N SER A 67 21.31 -0.61 -2.67
CA SER A 67 21.12 0.81 -2.42
C SER A 67 22.20 1.34 -1.48
N ALA A 68 22.74 2.50 -1.84
CA ALA A 68 23.64 3.28 -0.99
C ALA A 68 22.88 4.29 -0.10
N GLU A 69 21.55 4.29 -0.13
CA GLU A 69 20.72 5.15 0.71
C GLU A 69 20.88 4.78 2.20
N ASP A 70 21.09 5.79 3.04
CA ASP A 70 21.13 5.59 4.48
C ASP A 70 19.74 5.26 5.05
N ASN A 71 19.70 4.43 6.09
CA ASN A 71 18.47 4.09 6.85
C ASN A 71 17.33 3.50 6.00
N VAL A 72 17.66 2.83 4.90
CA VAL A 72 16.75 1.95 4.17
C VAL A 72 16.99 0.49 4.58
N THR A 73 15.93 -0.31 4.58
CA THR A 73 15.99 -1.72 4.99
C THR A 73 15.97 -2.66 3.78
N MET A 74 15.31 -2.28 2.69
CA MET A 74 15.20 -3.08 1.47
C MET A 74 16.35 -2.77 0.49
N THR A 75 17.60 -2.83 0.97
CA THR A 75 18.77 -2.38 0.20
C THR A 75 18.94 -3.13 -1.12
N GLY A 76 18.54 -4.40 -1.22
CA GLY A 76 18.69 -5.21 -2.44
C GLY A 76 17.62 -4.99 -3.51
N ILE A 77 16.67 -4.07 -3.28
CA ILE A 77 15.56 -3.80 -4.19
C ILE A 77 15.72 -2.38 -4.76
N PRO A 78 15.84 -2.22 -6.09
CA PRO A 78 15.96 -0.90 -6.69
C PRO A 78 14.75 0.01 -6.41
N GLN A 79 15.01 1.30 -6.24
CA GLN A 79 13.99 2.36 -6.23
C GLN A 79 13.03 2.21 -7.42
N GLY A 80 11.73 2.41 -7.17
CA GLY A 80 10.71 2.35 -8.21
C GLY A 80 10.36 0.92 -8.65
N SER A 81 10.99 -0.11 -8.09
CA SER A 81 10.65 -1.50 -8.41
C SER A 81 9.17 -1.78 -8.13
N LEU A 82 8.49 -2.41 -9.10
CA LEU A 82 7.15 -2.94 -8.88
C LEU A 82 7.20 -4.04 -7.81
N MET A 83 6.35 -3.91 -6.79
CA MET A 83 6.22 -4.84 -5.66
C MET A 83 4.87 -5.56 -5.64
N GLY A 84 3.85 -4.97 -6.26
CA GLY A 84 2.53 -5.59 -6.37
C GLY A 84 1.51 -4.66 -7.02
N ILE A 85 0.24 -5.04 -6.94
CA ILE A 85 -0.91 -4.21 -7.30
C ILE A 85 -1.91 -4.15 -6.14
N ALA A 86 -2.70 -3.09 -6.08
CA ALA A 86 -3.78 -2.92 -5.12
C ALA A 86 -5.06 -2.46 -5.80
N ARG A 87 -6.22 -2.88 -5.29
CA ARG A 87 -7.54 -2.40 -5.69
C ARG A 87 -8.20 -1.68 -4.52
N PHE A 88 -8.72 -0.49 -4.80
CA PHE A 88 -9.64 0.21 -3.92
C PHE A 88 -11.04 0.16 -4.56
N PRO A 89 -11.99 -0.64 -4.04
CA PRO A 89 -13.34 -0.72 -4.61
C PRO A 89 -14.15 0.56 -4.38
N GLU A 90 -13.85 1.29 -3.31
CA GLU A 90 -14.42 2.58 -2.95
C GLU A 90 -13.30 3.57 -2.57
N ARG A 91 -13.68 4.81 -2.22
CA ARG A 91 -12.73 5.81 -1.73
C ARG A 91 -12.02 5.30 -0.48
N GLY A 92 -10.70 5.24 -0.54
CA GLY A 92 -9.82 4.90 0.58
C GLY A 92 -9.16 6.14 1.19
N SER A 93 -8.22 5.91 2.09
CA SER A 93 -7.33 6.94 2.64
C SER A 93 -5.92 6.38 2.80
N ASP A 94 -4.92 7.22 2.59
CA ASP A 94 -3.54 6.91 2.95
C ASP A 94 -3.29 7.18 4.46
N ARG A 95 -2.04 6.95 4.90
CA ARG A 95 -1.60 7.19 6.29
C ARG A 95 -1.69 8.65 6.73
N ARG A 96 -1.73 9.60 5.79
CA ARG A 96 -1.81 11.04 6.04
C ARG A 96 -3.25 11.56 6.02
N GLY A 97 -4.24 10.68 5.84
CA GLY A 97 -5.64 11.08 5.71
C GLY A 97 -6.01 11.57 4.30
N GLN A 98 -5.11 11.45 3.32
CA GLN A 98 -5.39 11.85 1.95
C GLN A 98 -6.31 10.81 1.30
N ALA A 99 -7.40 11.28 0.70
CA ALA A 99 -8.35 10.40 0.06
C ALA A 99 -7.71 9.72 -1.16
N ILE A 100 -7.85 8.40 -1.28
CA ILE A 100 -7.44 7.62 -2.45
C ILE A 100 -8.68 7.36 -3.30
N LYS A 101 -8.64 7.66 -4.60
CA LYS A 101 -9.76 7.41 -5.52
C LYS A 101 -10.02 5.90 -5.65
N PRO A 102 -11.26 5.45 -5.91
CA PRO A 102 -11.51 4.07 -6.32
C PRO A 102 -10.71 3.73 -7.58
N GLY A 103 -10.17 2.51 -7.67
CA GLY A 103 -9.41 2.07 -8.85
C GLY A 103 -8.39 0.97 -8.57
N LEU A 104 -7.66 0.61 -9.63
CA LEU A 104 -6.49 -0.25 -9.57
C LEU A 104 -5.21 0.58 -9.58
N TYR A 105 -4.24 0.13 -8.80
CA TYR A 105 -2.98 0.80 -8.57
C TYR A 105 -1.84 -0.20 -8.66
N THR A 106 -0.70 0.24 -9.18
CA THR A 106 0.57 -0.43 -8.92
C THR A 106 1.10 0.01 -7.55
N MET A 107 1.90 -0.84 -6.93
CA MET A 107 2.64 -0.55 -5.71
C MET A 107 4.13 -0.61 -6.03
N ARG A 108 4.84 0.51 -5.90
CA ARG A 108 6.29 0.58 -6.17
C ARG A 108 7.06 0.97 -4.93
N LEU A 109 8.24 0.36 -4.75
CA LEU A 109 9.14 0.73 -3.66
C LEU A 109 9.61 2.18 -3.83
N SER A 110 9.58 2.94 -2.76
CA SER A 110 10.24 4.24 -2.67
C SER A 110 10.83 4.47 -1.29
N PHE A 111 11.76 5.41 -1.21
CA PHE A 111 12.35 5.88 0.04
C PHE A 111 11.98 7.35 0.26
N PHE A 112 11.46 7.71 1.43
CA PHE A 112 11.18 9.13 1.69
C PHE A 112 12.49 9.94 1.76
N PRO A 113 12.49 11.23 1.38
CA PRO A 113 13.70 12.07 1.38
C PRO A 113 14.29 12.29 2.78
N GLN A 114 15.60 12.42 2.88
CA GLN A 114 16.26 12.85 4.12
C GLN A 114 16.26 14.38 4.22
N ASN A 115 15.11 14.95 4.57
CA ASN A 115 14.97 16.37 4.83
C ASN A 115 14.19 16.61 6.14
N GLY A 116 14.08 17.86 6.57
CA GLY A 116 13.40 18.22 7.83
C GLY A 116 11.95 17.74 7.91
N ASP A 117 11.25 17.68 6.77
CA ASP A 117 9.81 17.33 6.70
C ASP A 117 9.54 15.83 6.93
N HIS A 118 10.56 14.98 6.83
CA HIS A 118 10.42 13.53 6.95
C HIS A 118 11.19 12.94 8.15
N GLN A 119 11.76 13.79 9.02
CA GLN A 119 12.41 13.31 10.24
C GLN A 119 11.37 12.77 11.24
N GLY A 120 11.55 11.53 11.68
CA GLY A 120 10.72 10.90 12.72
C GLY A 120 9.34 10.38 12.26
N VAL A 121 9.02 10.43 10.96
CA VAL A 121 7.70 9.99 10.44
C VAL A 121 7.53 8.47 10.47
N ALA A 122 8.63 7.71 10.43
CA ALA A 122 8.68 6.26 10.61
C ALA A 122 10.09 5.76 11.01
N PRO A 123 10.21 4.53 11.56
CA PRO A 123 11.49 3.92 11.93
C PRO A 123 12.40 3.59 10.74
N GLN A 124 11.84 3.32 9.56
CA GLN A 124 12.58 3.08 8.32
C GLN A 124 12.06 3.95 7.18
N ARG A 125 12.89 4.13 6.16
CA ARG A 125 12.58 4.97 4.99
C ARG A 125 11.77 4.28 3.90
N ASP A 126 11.63 2.96 3.93
CA ASP A 126 10.99 2.16 2.88
C ASP A 126 9.45 2.26 2.89
N PHE A 127 8.85 2.62 1.75
CA PHE A 127 7.41 2.66 1.56
C PHE A 127 7.00 2.10 0.21
N LEU A 128 5.77 1.62 0.12
CA LEU A 128 5.12 1.35 -1.15
C LEU A 128 4.25 2.53 -1.54
N VAL A 129 4.49 3.03 -2.74
CA VAL A 129 3.82 4.18 -3.33
C VAL A 129 2.82 3.68 -4.35
N LEU A 130 1.60 4.21 -4.26
CA LEU A 130 0.52 3.90 -5.20
C LEU A 130 0.62 4.78 -6.43
N SER A 131 0.61 4.19 -7.62
CA SER A 131 0.40 4.90 -8.89
C SER A 131 -0.88 4.36 -9.56
N PRO A 132 -1.79 5.22 -10.05
CA PRO A 132 -2.96 4.74 -10.78
C PRO A 132 -2.54 3.88 -11.98
N LEU A 133 -3.17 2.72 -12.14
CA LEU A 133 -2.85 1.78 -13.23
C LEU A 133 -2.85 2.44 -14.63
N PRO A 134 -3.75 3.39 -14.98
CA PRO A 134 -3.69 4.05 -16.29
C PRO A 134 -2.41 4.85 -16.54
N ASP A 135 -1.74 5.31 -15.48
CA ASP A 135 -0.51 6.10 -15.53
C ASP A 135 0.76 5.25 -15.38
N ASP A 136 0.65 3.98 -14.96
CA ASP A 136 1.77 3.10 -14.65
C ASP A 136 1.52 1.66 -15.12
N LYS A 137 1.81 1.40 -16.40
CA LYS A 137 1.47 0.14 -17.09
C LYS A 137 2.66 -0.78 -17.35
N ASP A 138 3.88 -0.26 -17.31
CA ASP A 138 5.09 -1.04 -17.60
C ASP A 138 5.65 -1.66 -16.31
N PRO A 139 5.49 -2.97 -16.10
CA PRO A 139 5.97 -3.61 -14.88
C PRO A 139 7.51 -3.65 -14.78
N ALA A 140 8.24 -3.45 -15.89
CA ALA A 140 9.70 -3.46 -15.93
C ALA A 140 10.32 -2.10 -15.65
N ALA A 141 9.56 -1.01 -15.77
CA ALA A 141 10.04 0.33 -15.47
C ALA A 141 10.48 0.44 -14.00
N THR A 142 11.51 1.24 -13.73
CA THR A 142 11.96 1.62 -12.36
C THR A 142 12.02 3.14 -12.29
N PRO A 143 10.87 3.83 -12.22
CA PRO A 143 10.84 5.30 -12.23
C PRO A 143 11.65 5.87 -11.06
N ALA A 144 12.40 6.93 -11.34
CA ALA A 144 13.06 7.71 -10.31
C ALA A 144 12.04 8.38 -9.37
N TYR A 145 12.50 8.84 -8.20
CA TYR A 145 11.65 9.42 -7.16
C TYR A 145 10.66 10.47 -7.70
N GLU A 146 11.15 11.48 -8.42
CA GLU A 146 10.30 12.57 -8.90
C GLU A 146 9.19 12.10 -9.84
N SER A 147 9.53 11.25 -10.82
CA SER A 147 8.55 10.67 -11.75
C SER A 147 7.55 9.76 -11.04
N LEU A 148 8.00 9.00 -10.03
CA LEU A 148 7.12 8.17 -9.23
C LEU A 148 6.15 9.01 -8.39
N MET A 149 6.63 10.10 -7.78
CA MET A 149 5.79 11.02 -7.02
C MET A 149 4.79 11.75 -7.93
N GLU A 150 5.19 12.12 -9.16
CA GLU A 150 4.28 12.71 -10.14
C GLU A 150 3.11 11.79 -10.50
N MET A 151 3.38 10.50 -10.74
CA MET A 151 2.32 9.52 -10.94
C MET A 151 1.47 9.32 -9.68
N SER A 152 2.12 9.23 -8.51
CA SER A 152 1.43 8.91 -7.26
C SER A 152 0.45 9.99 -6.81
N ARG A 153 0.81 11.26 -6.97
CA ARG A 153 -0.06 12.40 -6.68
C ARG A 153 -1.43 12.33 -7.37
N LYS A 154 -1.54 11.65 -8.51
CA LYS A 154 -2.81 11.45 -9.23
C LYS A 154 -3.79 10.55 -8.47
N ALA A 155 -3.29 9.65 -7.60
CA ALA A 155 -4.10 8.75 -6.77
C ALA A 155 -4.97 9.51 -5.78
N SER A 156 -4.42 10.57 -5.16
CA SER A 156 -5.11 11.43 -4.20
C SER A 156 -5.57 12.78 -4.78
N GLY A 157 -5.00 13.21 -5.90
CA GLY A 157 -5.27 14.51 -6.52
C GLY A 157 -4.60 15.68 -5.79
N THR A 158 -3.48 15.45 -5.11
CA THR A 158 -2.71 16.44 -4.34
C THR A 158 -1.30 16.58 -4.88
#